data_AF-A0A959RKW4-F1
#
_entry.id   AF-A0A959RKW4-F1
#
_cell.length_a   1.000
_cell.length_b   1.000
_cell.length_c   1.000
_cell.angle_alpha   90.00
_cell.angle_beta   90.00
_cell.angle_gamma   90.00
#
_symmetry.space_group_name_H-M   'P 1'
#
loop_
_entity.id
_entity.type
_entity.pdbx_description
1 polymer ?
#
loop_
_entity_poly.entity_id
_entity_poly.type
_entity_poly.pdbx_seq_one_letter_code
_entity_poly.pdbx_strand_id
1 'polypeptide(L)'
;IKLPSMIWHIAARIAWYKSHKSQTEDIFGTKKRINEFYEMFKNSGYEKILIVSHGYFLRMFYEEMKKKGFDGDVEVNIRNGKLYTIAK
;
A
#
# COMPACT_ATOMS: atom_id res chain seq x y z
N ILE A 1 -28.10 -10.27 -10.93
CA ILE A 1 -28.35 -8.85 -11.29
C ILE A 1 -27.09 -8.32 -11.99
N LYS A 2 -27.22 -7.80 -13.22
CA LYS A 2 -26.08 -7.18 -13.94
C LYS A 2 -26.04 -5.69 -13.60
N LEU A 3 -25.25 -5.33 -12.60
CA LEU A 3 -24.93 -3.91 -12.35
C LEU A 3 -23.84 -3.43 -13.33
N PRO A 4 -23.82 -2.13 -13.69
CA PRO A 4 -22.71 -1.52 -14.40
C PRO A 4 -21.36 -1.80 -13.72
N SER A 5 -20.31 -2.01 -14.52
CA SER A 5 -18.95 -2.32 -14.04
C SER A 5 -18.43 -1.31 -13.02
N MET A 6 -18.73 -0.02 -13.18
CA MET A 6 -18.32 1.01 -12.23
C MET A 6 -18.89 0.78 -10.82
N ILE A 7 -20.14 0.33 -10.71
CA ILE A 7 -20.77 0.04 -9.41
C ILE A 7 -20.04 -1.13 -8.74
N TRP A 8 -19.66 -2.16 -9.50
CA TRP A 8 -18.88 -3.27 -8.98
C TRP A 8 -17.51 -2.83 -8.47
N HIS A 9 -16.82 -1.94 -9.19
CA HIS A 9 -15.52 -1.42 -8.74
C HIS A 9 -15.64 -0.61 -7.44
N ILE A 10 -16.66 0.24 -7.32
CA ILE A 10 -16.91 1.02 -6.10
C ILE A 10 -17.27 0.08 -4.94
N ALA A 11 -18.18 -0.87 -5.17
CA ALA A 11 -18.58 -1.84 -4.17
C ALA A 11 -17.41 -2.70 -3.67
N ALA A 12 -16.51 -3.11 -4.58
CA ALA A 12 -15.30 -3.85 -4.21
C ALA A 12 -14.37 -3.03 -3.30
N ARG A 13 -14.19 -1.73 -3.58
CA ARG A 13 -13.39 -0.84 -2.73
C ARG A 13 -14.01 -0.64 -1.35
N ILE A 14 -15.33 -0.46 -1.27
CA ILE A 14 -16.06 -0.34 0.00
C ILE A 14 -15.96 -1.66 0.79
N ALA A 15 -16.15 -2.80 0.13
CA ALA A 15 -16.03 -4.11 0.74
C ALA A 15 -14.62 -4.36 1.30
N TRP A 16 -13.58 -3.97 0.55
CA TRP A 16 -12.18 -4.06 1.00
C TRP A 16 -11.92 -3.18 2.22
N TYR A 17 -12.40 -1.93 2.20
CA TYR A 17 -12.25 -1.00 3.33
C TYR A 17 -12.95 -1.50 4.60
N LYS A 18 -14.09 -2.19 4.45
CA LYS A 18 -14.84 -2.80 5.54
C LYS A 18 -14.32 -4.17 5.97
N SER A 19 -13.20 -4.66 5.39
CA SER A 19 -12.69 -6.01 5.61
C SER A 19 -13.78 -7.09 5.42
N HIS A 20 -14.65 -6.89 4.43
CA HIS A 20 -15.77 -7.78 4.19
C HIS A 20 -15.26 -9.17 3.78
N LYS A 21 -15.85 -10.24 4.33
CA LYS A 21 -15.42 -11.64 4.14
C LYS A 21 -15.30 -12.10 2.67
N SER A 22 -15.95 -11.40 1.75
CA SER A 22 -15.86 -11.68 0.32
C SER A 22 -14.56 -11.20 -0.32
N GLN A 23 -13.76 -10.40 0.39
CA GLN A 23 -12.44 -9.97 -0.03
C GLN A 23 -11.39 -10.81 0.69
N THR A 24 -10.49 -11.43 -0.07
CA THR A 24 -9.39 -12.25 0.48
C THR A 24 -8.32 -11.38 1.17
N GLU A 25 -8.19 -10.13 0.74
CA GLU A 25 -7.26 -9.16 1.29
C GLU A 25 -8.05 -8.02 1.95
N ASP A 26 -7.67 -7.66 3.17
CA ASP A 26 -8.26 -6.54 3.90
C ASP A 26 -7.20 -5.51 4.34
N ILE A 27 -7.67 -4.36 4.83
CA ILE A 27 -6.79 -3.26 5.23
C ILE A 27 -5.89 -3.60 6.42
N PHE A 28 -6.34 -4.44 7.35
CA PHE A 28 -5.57 -4.82 8.54
C PHE A 28 -4.46 -5.79 8.18
N GLY A 29 -4.77 -6.82 7.39
CA GLY A 29 -3.80 -7.77 6.86
C GLY A 29 -2.76 -7.08 5.97
N THR A 30 -3.18 -6.11 5.16
CA THR A 30 -2.25 -5.31 4.33
C THR A 30 -1.29 -4.51 5.20
N LYS A 31 -1.80 -3.79 6.22
CA LYS A 31 -0.97 -3.03 7.15
C LYS A 31 -0.04 -3.93 7.98
N LYS A 32 -0.53 -5.10 8.39
CA LYS A 32 0.29 -6.11 9.09
C LYS A 32 1.48 -6.52 8.23
N ARG A 33 1.24 -6.92 6.96
CA ARG A 33 2.31 -7.28 6.02
C ARG A 33 3.28 -6.13 5.75
N ILE A 34 2.80 -4.89 5.65
CA ILE A 34 3.66 -3.71 5.51
C ILE A 34 4.60 -3.55 6.72
N ASN A 35 4.08 -3.73 7.95
CA ASN A 35 4.90 -3.64 9.15
C ASN A 35 5.89 -4.81 9.28
N GLU A 36 5.48 -6.03 8.94
CA GLU A 36 6.38 -7.19 8.89
C GLU A 36 7.50 -6.98 7.88
N PHE A 37 7.18 -6.46 6.69
CA PHE A 37 8.16 -6.10 5.68
C PHE A 37 9.11 -4.99 6.15
N TYR A 38 8.59 -3.98 6.85
CA TYR A 38 9.40 -2.92 7.46
C TYR A 38 10.42 -3.47 8.46
N GLU A 39 9.99 -4.31 9.40
CA GLU A 39 10.91 -4.90 10.37
C GLU A 39 11.94 -5.81 9.68
N MET A 40 11.55 -6.53 8.62
CA MET A 40 12.49 -7.34 7.84
C MET A 40 13.62 -6.49 7.25
N PHE A 41 13.31 -5.38 6.57
CA PHE A 41 14.37 -4.58 5.94
C PHE A 41 15.12 -3.69 6.94
N LYS A 42 14.48 -3.21 8.01
CA LYS A 42 15.15 -2.49 9.09
C LYS A 42 16.27 -3.33 9.73
N ASN A 43 16.04 -4.64 9.85
CA ASN A 43 17.01 -5.58 10.40
C ASN A 43 17.99 -6.16 9.35
N SER A 44 17.86 -5.76 8.08
CA SER A 44 18.69 -6.31 7.00
C SER A 44 20.10 -5.70 6.93
N GLY A 45 20.30 -4.52 7.52
CA GLY A 45 21.55 -3.76 7.41
C GLY A 45 21.75 -3.03 6.07
N TYR A 46 20.80 -3.12 5.13
CA TYR A 46 20.87 -2.39 3.87
C TYR A 46 20.47 -0.92 4.04
N GLU A 47 21.31 -0.02 3.54
CA GLU A 47 21.05 1.43 3.56
C GLU A 47 20.09 1.89 2.46
N LYS A 48 20.11 1.22 1.30
CA LYS A 48 19.30 1.56 0.12
C LYS A 48 18.50 0.36 -0.34
N ILE A 49 17.18 0.50 -0.35
CA ILE A 49 16.25 -0.58 -0.68
C ILE A 49 15.34 -0.12 -1.82
N LEU A 50 15.29 -0.89 -2.90
CA LEU A 50 14.36 -0.67 -3.99
C LEU A 50 13.13 -1.57 -3.79
N ILE A 51 11.94 -0.96 -3.79
CA ILE A 51 10.66 -1.66 -3.68
C ILE A 51 9.92 -1.52 -5.00
N VAL A 52 9.65 -2.64 -5.67
CA VAL A 52 8.84 -2.69 -6.90
C VAL A 52 7.52 -3.36 -6.59
N SER A 53 6.41 -2.61 -6.71
CA SER A 53 5.06 -3.11 -6.42
C SER A 53 3.99 -2.28 -7.14
N HIS A 54 2.72 -2.57 -6.88
CA HIS A 54 1.58 -1.85 -7.44
C HIS A 54 1.31 -0.54 -6.69
N GLY A 55 0.80 0.47 -7.42
CA GLY A 55 0.61 1.82 -6.89
C GLY A 55 -0.23 1.89 -5.61
N TYR A 56 -1.29 1.08 -5.49
CA TYR A 56 -2.11 1.09 -4.27
C TYR A 56 -1.35 0.58 -3.05
N PHE A 57 -0.55 -0.48 -3.21
CA PHE A 57 0.29 -1.00 -2.14
C PHE A 57 1.38 0.00 -1.76
N LEU A 58 2.07 0.57 -2.75
CA LEU A 58 3.11 1.58 -2.52
C LEU A 58 2.57 2.82 -1.79
N ARG A 59 1.32 3.21 -2.08
CA ARG A 59 0.64 4.31 -1.40
C ARG A 59 0.40 3.99 0.07
N MET A 60 -0.15 2.81 0.35
CA MET A 60 -0.37 2.32 1.72
C MET A 60 0.94 2.17 2.49
N PHE A 61 1.97 1.66 1.83
CA PHE A 61 3.31 1.50 2.38
C PHE A 61 3.88 2.86 2.78
N TYR A 62 3.87 3.84 1.88
CA TYR A 62 4.36 5.19 2.16
C TYR A 62 3.63 5.85 3.35
N GLU A 63 2.30 5.73 3.42
CA GLU A 63 1.53 6.26 4.58
C GLU A 63 1.95 5.62 5.91
N GLU A 64 2.26 4.32 5.94
CA GLU A 64 2.79 3.65 7.12
C GLU A 64 4.25 4.01 7.41
N MET A 65 5.04 4.38 6.40
CA MET A 65 6.42 4.87 6.55
C MET A 65 6.45 6.31 7.08
N LYS A 66 5.53 7.17 6.66
CA LYS A 66 5.38 8.54 7.20
C LYS A 66 5.19 8.52 8.72
N LYS A 67 4.36 7.61 9.22
CA LYS A 67 4.16 7.41 10.68
C LYS A 67 5.44 6.99 11.41
N LYS A 68 6.42 6.43 10.70
CA LYS A 68 7.71 5.98 11.23
C LYS A 68 8.81 7.04 11.05
N GLY A 69 8.48 8.22 10.54
CA GLY A 69 9.39 9.35 10.36
C GLY A 69 10.10 9.40 9.01
N PHE A 70 9.69 8.59 8.02
CA PHE A 70 10.19 8.75 6.66
C PHE A 70 9.47 9.92 5.99
N ASP A 71 10.22 10.67 5.17
CA ASP A 71 9.68 11.77 4.37
C ASP A 71 10.13 11.66 2.90
N GLY A 72 9.41 12.34 2.01
CA GLY A 72 9.67 12.37 0.58
C GLY A 72 8.45 12.81 -0.22
N ASP A 73 8.66 13.30 -1.44
CA ASP A 73 7.59 13.77 -2.33
C ASP A 73 6.95 12.60 -3.09
N VAL A 74 5.88 12.03 -2.52
CA VAL A 74 5.12 10.93 -3.11
C VAL A 74 3.71 11.39 -3.43
N GLU A 75 3.36 11.39 -4.71
CA GLU A 75 2.01 11.68 -5.19
C GLU A 75 0.96 10.74 -4.57
N VAL A 76 -0.23 11.27 -4.31
CA VAL A 76 -1.38 10.45 -3.87
C VAL A 76 -1.72 9.39 -4.93
N ASN A 77 -1.63 9.78 -6.20
CA ASN A 77 -1.81 8.88 -7.34
C ASN A 77 -0.44 8.42 -7.86
N ILE A 78 0.03 7.27 -7.34
CA ILE A 78 1.31 6.68 -7.75
C ILE A 78 1.24 6.26 -9.21
N ARG A 79 2.14 6.81 -10.03
CA ARG A 79 2.21 6.55 -11.47
C ARG A 79 3.04 5.31 -11.78
N ASN A 80 2.59 4.54 -12.76
CA ASN A 80 3.33 3.39 -13.26
C ASN A 80 4.70 3.83 -13.81
N GLY A 81 5.76 3.10 -13.45
CA GLY A 81 7.12 3.37 -13.95
C GLY A 81 7.78 4.63 -13.39
N LYS A 82 7.12 5.40 -12.52
CA LYS A 82 7.75 6.53 -11.84
C LYS A 82 8.46 6.06 -10.57
N LEU A 83 9.72 6.47 -10.42
CA LEU A 83 10.50 6.23 -9.21
C LEU A 83 10.15 7.29 -8.15
N TYR A 84 9.93 6.82 -6.93
CA TYR A 84 9.71 7.66 -5.76
C TYR A 84 10.77 7.33 -4.71
N THR A 85 11.34 8.36 -4.08
CA THR A 85 12.38 8.23 -3.07
C THR A 85 11.89 8.79 -1.75
N ILE A 86 12.06 8.02 -0.69
CA ILE A 86 11.76 8.43 0.68
C ILE A 86 12.97 8.13 1.57
N ALA A 87 13.21 8.97 2.57
CA ALA A 87 14.34 8.84 3.48
C ALA A 87 13.93 9.18 4.91
N LYS A 88 14.70 8.67 5.86
CA LYS A 88 14.58 8.94 7.29
C LYS A 88 15.97 9.26 7.83
#